data_AF-A0A7X6YAU9-F1
#
_entry.id   AF-A0A7X6YAU9-F1
#
_cell.length_a   1.000
_cell.length_b   1.000
_cell.length_c   1.000
_cell.angle_alpha   90.00
_cell.angle_beta   90.00
_cell.angle_gamma   90.00
#
_symmetry.space_group_name_H-M   'P 1'
#
loop_
_entity.id
_entity.type
_entity.pdbx_description
1 polymer ?
#
loop_
_entity_poly.entity_id
_entity_poly.type
_entity_poly.pdbx_seq_one_letter_code
_entity_poly.pdbx_strand_id
1 'polypeptide(L)'
;MPGQFSPADFLARYFGTGAALWEQIGVALVIFLLFLFLQRFLALRIIKVLARLTQNTATDFDDQLVSAFQKPLQLFFVVLGAYLALTYLPLNQAQNLTVIKLFRSAVVILVTYGFYNLAGSYHIDGSGLTKWFGIEVDKLLVPFITKAVRVLFVFLGFTFVAGEWDFDVIGFLAGLGLGGLAFA
;
A
#
# COMPACT_ATOMS: atom_id res chain seq x y z
N MET A 1 47.83 25.46 -4.15
CA MET A 1 47.33 26.72 -4.73
C MET A 1 45.82 26.61 -4.82
N PRO A 2 45.02 27.36 -4.02
CA PRO A 2 43.57 27.27 -4.08
C PRO A 2 43.06 28.15 -5.23
N GLY A 3 42.33 27.54 -6.16
CA GLY A 3 41.75 28.22 -7.31
C GLY A 3 40.79 29.34 -6.88
N GLN A 4 40.96 30.50 -7.48
CA GLN A 4 40.09 31.66 -7.31
C GLN A 4 38.68 31.28 -7.79
N PHE A 5 37.75 31.12 -6.85
CA PHE A 5 36.32 31.07 -7.16
C PHE A 5 35.89 32.47 -7.60
N SER A 6 35.52 32.64 -8.88
CA SER A 6 35.04 33.93 -9.39
C SER A 6 33.61 34.18 -8.91
N PRO A 7 33.24 35.41 -8.49
CA PRO A 7 31.86 35.75 -8.11
C PRO A 7 30.83 35.42 -9.22
N ALA A 8 31.26 35.47 -10.49
CA ALA A 8 30.43 35.10 -11.64
C ALA A 8 30.05 33.61 -11.63
N ASP A 9 30.98 32.72 -11.23
CA ASP A 9 30.73 31.28 -11.13
C ASP A 9 29.74 30.97 -9.99
N PHE A 10 29.76 31.77 -8.92
CA PHE A 10 28.85 31.64 -7.80
C PHE A 10 27.41 32.02 -8.20
N LEU A 11 27.24 33.12 -8.93
CA LEU A 11 25.94 33.56 -9.41
C LEU A 11 25.39 32.61 -10.49
N ALA A 12 26.21 32.17 -11.45
CA ALA A 12 25.79 31.21 -12.46
C ALA A 12 25.33 29.88 -11.85
N ARG A 13 25.98 29.42 -10.78
CA ARG A 13 25.61 28.19 -10.07
C ARG A 13 24.37 28.36 -9.20
N TYR A 14 24.14 29.53 -8.60
CA TYR A 14 22.97 29.81 -7.76
C TYR A 14 21.70 30.06 -8.58
N PHE A 15 21.81 30.80 -9.70
CA PHE A 15 20.69 31.00 -10.62
C PHE A 15 20.40 29.77 -11.49
N GLY A 16 21.44 29.01 -11.87
CA GLY A 16 21.28 27.78 -12.65
C GLY A 16 20.63 26.63 -11.88
N THR A 17 20.91 26.48 -10.59
CA THR A 17 20.25 25.46 -9.74
C THR A 17 18.80 25.81 -9.46
N GLY A 18 18.48 27.09 -9.23
CA GLY A 18 17.10 27.53 -9.05
C GLY A 18 16.20 27.20 -10.24
N ALA A 19 16.64 27.55 -11.46
CA ALA A 19 15.90 27.23 -12.69
C ALA A 19 15.72 25.72 -12.90
N ALA A 20 16.77 24.93 -12.68
CA ALA A 20 16.72 23.47 -12.81
C ALA A 20 15.77 22.80 -11.79
N LEU A 21 15.63 23.36 -10.59
CA LEU A 21 14.70 22.85 -9.58
C LEU A 21 13.24 23.06 -9.99
N TRP A 22 12.89 24.21 -10.58
CA TRP A 22 11.53 24.46 -11.07
C TRP A 22 11.14 23.51 -12.20
N GLU A 23 12.07 23.22 -13.12
CA GLU A 23 11.87 22.22 -14.17
C GLU A 23 11.63 20.82 -13.57
N GLN A 24 12.43 20.43 -12.58
CA GLN A 24 12.31 19.13 -11.94
C GLN A 24 10.99 18.96 -11.17
N ILE A 25 10.56 20.00 -10.45
CA ILE A 25 9.26 20.04 -9.76
C ILE A 25 8.13 19.95 -10.79
N GLY A 26 8.25 20.66 -11.92
CA GLY A 26 7.27 20.60 -13.01
C GLY A 26 7.11 19.18 -13.56
N VAL A 27 8.22 18.49 -13.85
CA VAL A 27 8.19 17.10 -14.34
C VAL A 27 7.63 16.15 -13.28
N ALA A 28 8.04 16.27 -12.02
CA ALA A 28 7.51 15.45 -10.92
C ALA A 28 5.99 15.64 -10.75
N LEU A 29 5.50 16.88 -10.88
CA LEU A 29 4.08 17.19 -10.80
C LEU A 29 3.31 16.59 -11.99
N VAL A 30 3.87 16.64 -13.21
CA VAL A 30 3.28 15.98 -14.39
C VAL A 30 3.21 14.46 -14.20
N ILE A 31 4.28 13.83 -13.69
CA ILE A 31 4.28 12.39 -13.38
C ILE A 31 3.17 12.08 -12.38
N PHE A 32 3.08 12.83 -11.28
CA PHE A 32 2.05 12.61 -10.26
C PHE A 32 0.64 12.77 -10.83
N LEU A 33 0.38 13.84 -11.58
CA LEU A 33 -0.92 14.07 -12.22
C LEU A 33 -1.27 12.98 -13.23
N LEU A 34 -0.30 12.49 -14.00
CA LEU A 34 -0.51 11.38 -14.94
C LEU A 34 -0.99 10.14 -14.19
N PHE A 35 -0.29 9.74 -13.12
CA PHE A 35 -0.71 8.60 -12.30
C PHE A 35 -2.05 8.84 -11.61
N LEU A 36 -2.30 10.06 -11.11
CA LEU A 36 -3.58 10.42 -10.49
C LEU A 36 -4.75 10.29 -11.47
N PHE A 37 -4.54 10.66 -12.73
CA PHE A 37 -5.56 10.52 -13.77
C PHE A 37 -5.71 9.07 -14.24
N LEU A 38 -4.58 8.35 -14.43
CA LEU A 38 -4.58 6.96 -14.88
C LEU A 38 -4.99 5.94 -13.81
N GLN A 39 -4.96 6.29 -12.52
CA GLN A 39 -5.19 5.35 -11.41
C GLN A 39 -6.46 4.50 -11.60
N ARG A 40 -7.56 5.13 -12.03
CA ARG A 40 -8.86 4.48 -12.19
C ARG A 40 -8.83 3.55 -13.39
N PHE A 41 -8.24 4.02 -14.49
CA PHE A 41 -8.11 3.25 -15.72
C PHE A 41 -7.22 2.01 -15.52
N LEU A 42 -6.05 2.18 -14.90
CA LEU A 42 -5.10 1.10 -14.62
C LEU A 42 -5.70 0.07 -13.67
N ALA A 43 -6.28 0.52 -12.55
CA ALA A 43 -6.88 -0.38 -11.57
C ALA A 43 -8.03 -1.19 -12.20
N LEU A 44 -8.98 -0.53 -12.88
CA LEU A 44 -10.09 -1.22 -13.56
C LEU A 44 -9.59 -2.20 -14.63
N ARG A 45 -8.53 -1.85 -15.37
CA ARG A 45 -7.96 -2.72 -16.39
C ARG A 45 -7.34 -3.97 -15.78
N ILE A 46 -6.53 -3.82 -14.74
CA ILE A 46 -5.87 -4.93 -14.05
C ILE A 46 -6.91 -5.86 -13.43
N ILE A 47 -7.88 -5.30 -12.73
CA ILE A 47 -8.98 -6.06 -12.13
C ILE A 47 -9.75 -6.85 -13.18
N LYS A 48 -10.08 -6.23 -14.32
CA LYS A 48 -10.79 -6.90 -15.41
C LYS A 48 -9.96 -8.03 -16.04
N VAL A 49 -8.63 -7.91 -16.06
CA VAL A 49 -7.74 -8.98 -16.53
C VAL A 49 -7.68 -10.10 -15.50
N LEU A 50 -7.50 -9.79 -14.22
CA LEU A 50 -7.53 -10.77 -13.12
C LEU A 50 -8.86 -11.54 -13.14
N ALA A 51 -9.98 -10.83 -13.20
CA ALA A 51 -11.31 -11.43 -13.25
C ALA A 51 -11.51 -12.35 -14.47
N ARG A 52 -10.86 -12.08 -15.61
CA ARG A 52 -10.92 -12.96 -16.80
C ARG A 52 -10.07 -14.21 -16.64
N LEU A 53 -8.92 -14.10 -15.99
CA LEU A 53 -8.04 -15.25 -15.73
C LEU A 53 -8.68 -16.23 -14.73
N THR A 54 -9.52 -15.72 -13.84
CA THR A 54 -10.23 -16.50 -12.83
C THR A 54 -11.60 -17.03 -13.30
N GLN A 55 -12.03 -16.82 -14.55
CA GLN A 55 -13.32 -17.33 -15.05
C GLN A 55 -13.44 -18.87 -15.09
N ASN A 56 -12.35 -19.60 -14.86
CA ASN A 56 -12.36 -21.06 -14.73
C ASN A 56 -12.42 -21.56 -13.26
N THR A 57 -12.54 -20.68 -12.27
CA THR A 57 -12.69 -21.02 -10.83
C THR A 57 -14.04 -20.53 -10.27
N ALA A 58 -14.39 -21.00 -9.06
CA ALA A 58 -15.67 -20.74 -8.41
C ALA A 58 -16.02 -19.23 -8.34
N THR A 59 -16.99 -18.84 -9.16
CA THR A 59 -17.31 -17.45 -9.54
C THR A 59 -17.54 -16.49 -8.36
N ASP A 60 -18.01 -16.98 -7.21
CA ASP A 60 -18.39 -16.16 -6.06
C ASP A 60 -17.19 -15.59 -5.26
N PHE A 61 -16.04 -16.29 -5.20
CA PHE A 61 -14.88 -15.84 -4.42
C PHE A 61 -14.05 -14.81 -5.19
N ASP A 62 -13.83 -15.07 -6.47
CA ASP A 62 -13.01 -14.23 -7.33
C ASP A 62 -13.63 -12.83 -7.49
N ASP A 63 -14.96 -12.74 -7.59
CA ASP A 63 -15.69 -11.47 -7.63
C ASP A 63 -15.55 -10.66 -6.33
N GLN A 64 -15.57 -11.33 -5.17
CA GLN A 64 -15.39 -10.67 -3.88
C GLN A 64 -13.95 -10.17 -3.71
N LEU A 65 -12.95 -10.98 -4.09
CA LEU A 65 -11.55 -10.59 -4.08
C LEU A 65 -11.32 -9.36 -4.99
N VAL A 66 -11.86 -9.40 -6.20
CA VAL A 66 -11.82 -8.29 -7.15
C VAL A 66 -12.43 -7.01 -6.55
N SER A 67 -13.62 -7.10 -5.95
CA SER A 67 -14.29 -5.95 -5.36
C SER A 67 -13.55 -5.38 -4.14
N ALA A 68 -12.98 -6.24 -3.30
CA ALA A 68 -12.24 -5.86 -2.10
C ALA A 68 -10.93 -5.13 -2.43
N PHE A 69 -10.23 -5.56 -3.48
CA PHE A 69 -8.97 -4.98 -3.92
C PHE A 69 -9.12 -3.81 -4.91
N GLN A 70 -10.35 -3.51 -5.36
CA GLN A 70 -10.57 -2.44 -6.32
C GLN A 70 -10.09 -1.07 -5.85
N LYS A 71 -10.49 -0.68 -4.63
CA LYS A 71 -10.06 0.60 -4.03
C LYS A 71 -8.58 0.60 -3.62
N PRO A 72 -8.06 -0.43 -2.93
CA PRO A 72 -6.63 -0.53 -2.62
C PRO A 72 -5.73 -0.37 -3.85
N LEU A 73 -6.11 -0.99 -4.98
CA LEU A 73 -5.32 -0.95 -6.20
C LEU A 73 -5.34 0.44 -6.86
N GLN A 74 -6.45 1.17 -6.80
CA GLN A 74 -6.50 2.56 -7.25
C GLN A 74 -5.54 3.44 -6.43
N LEU A 75 -5.61 3.32 -5.11
CA LEU A 75 -4.73 4.06 -4.20
C LEU A 75 -3.25 3.66 -4.40
N PHE A 76 -2.97 2.39 -4.71
CA PHE A 76 -1.62 1.93 -5.02
C PHE A 76 -1.01 2.71 -6.18
N PHE A 77 -1.76 2.96 -7.26
CA PHE A 77 -1.26 3.75 -8.39
C PHE A 77 -1.00 5.21 -8.02
N VAL A 78 -1.79 5.79 -7.12
CA VAL A 78 -1.53 7.15 -6.61
C VAL A 78 -0.26 7.18 -5.78
N VAL A 79 -0.10 6.22 -4.88
CA VAL A 79 1.09 6.08 -4.03
C VAL A 79 2.34 5.83 -4.87
N LEU A 80 2.23 5.00 -5.91
CA LEU A 80 3.31 4.75 -6.88
C LEU A 80 3.65 6.02 -7.66
N GLY A 81 2.66 6.76 -8.12
CA GLY A 81 2.87 8.05 -8.79
C GLY A 81 3.57 9.06 -7.89
N ALA A 82 3.17 9.15 -6.61
CA ALA A 82 3.82 10.01 -5.63
C ALA A 82 5.28 9.58 -5.38
N TYR A 83 5.53 8.28 -5.26
CA TYR A 83 6.87 7.73 -5.08
C TYR A 83 7.79 8.06 -6.27
N LEU A 84 7.32 7.84 -7.49
CA LEU A 84 8.08 8.15 -8.70
C LEU A 84 8.34 9.65 -8.83
N ALA A 85 7.35 10.49 -8.51
CA ALA A 85 7.51 11.94 -8.50
C ALA A 85 8.55 12.40 -7.48
N LEU A 86 8.52 11.86 -6.27
CA LEU A 86 9.49 12.19 -5.20
C LEU A 86 10.90 11.68 -5.52
N THR A 87 11.01 10.50 -6.14
CA THR A 87 12.32 9.93 -6.54
C THR A 87 12.96 10.71 -7.69
N TYR A 88 12.15 11.41 -8.50
CA TYR A 88 12.65 12.28 -9.56
C TYR A 88 13.27 13.58 -9.03
N LEU A 89 12.86 14.03 -7.83
CA LEU A 89 13.47 15.18 -7.19
C LEU A 89 14.90 14.86 -6.71
N PRO A 90 15.81 15.85 -6.70
CA PRO A 90 17.20 15.68 -6.25
C PRO A 90 17.26 15.61 -4.71
N LEU A 91 16.66 14.57 -4.15
CA LEU A 91 16.63 14.32 -2.71
C LEU A 91 18.00 13.84 -2.22
N ASN A 92 18.35 14.23 -0.99
CA ASN A 92 19.53 13.67 -0.33
C ASN A 92 19.30 12.21 0.08
N GLN A 93 20.37 11.50 0.48
CA GLN A 93 20.29 10.08 0.79
C GLN A 93 19.30 9.78 1.94
N ALA A 94 19.28 10.60 2.99
CA ALA A 94 18.36 10.41 4.11
C ALA A 94 16.89 10.57 3.68
N GLN A 95 16.58 11.59 2.88
CA GLN A 95 15.25 11.82 2.32
C GLN A 95 14.82 10.67 1.42
N ASN A 96 15.71 10.16 0.55
CA ASN A 96 15.40 8.99 -0.29
C ASN A 96 15.07 7.75 0.53
N LEU A 97 15.83 7.48 1.61
CA LEU A 97 15.52 6.37 2.51
C LEU A 97 14.15 6.54 3.18
N THR A 98 13.81 7.76 3.62
CA THR A 98 12.48 8.05 4.18
C THR A 98 11.37 7.85 3.15
N VAL A 99 11.56 8.31 1.90
CA VAL A 99 10.58 8.12 0.81
C VAL A 99 10.36 6.62 0.53
N ILE A 100 11.43 5.82 0.50
CA ILE A 100 11.33 4.37 0.32
C ILE A 100 10.57 3.72 1.49
N LYS A 101 10.89 4.08 2.74
CA LYS A 101 10.17 3.56 3.93
C LYS A 101 8.69 3.94 3.94
N LEU A 102 8.37 5.18 3.58
CA LEU A 102 6.98 5.66 3.45
C LEU A 102 6.24 4.91 2.35
N PHE A 103 6.85 4.71 1.19
CA PHE A 103 6.27 3.95 0.09
C PHE A 103 6.00 2.50 0.50
N ARG A 104 6.98 1.81 1.09
CA ARG A 104 6.81 0.44 1.58
C ARG A 104 5.71 0.33 2.64
N SER A 105 5.69 1.26 3.61
CA SER A 105 4.62 1.34 4.62
C SER A 105 3.25 1.55 3.99
N ALA A 106 3.13 2.46 3.01
CA ALA A 106 1.87 2.70 2.30
C ALA A 106 1.41 1.46 1.53
N VAL A 107 2.32 0.73 0.88
CA VAL A 107 1.98 -0.54 0.22
C VAL A 107 1.44 -1.57 1.21
N VAL A 108 2.09 -1.73 2.37
CA VAL A 108 1.62 -2.62 3.45
C VAL A 108 0.22 -2.22 3.93
N ILE A 109 -0.02 -0.93 4.14
CA ILE A 109 -1.34 -0.41 4.56
C ILE A 109 -2.40 -0.72 3.50
N LEU A 110 -2.08 -0.54 2.21
CA LEU A 110 -3.00 -0.82 1.12
C LEU A 110 -3.34 -2.31 0.98
N VAL A 111 -2.34 -3.18 1.10
CA VAL A 111 -2.55 -4.64 1.11
C VAL A 111 -3.42 -5.04 2.30
N THR A 112 -3.10 -4.52 3.49
CA THR A 112 -3.91 -4.73 4.71
C THR A 112 -5.34 -4.25 4.52
N TYR A 113 -5.53 -3.08 3.91
CA TYR A 113 -6.85 -2.53 3.60
C TYR A 113 -7.64 -3.42 2.62
N GLY A 114 -6.97 -4.01 1.63
CA GLY A 114 -7.58 -4.98 0.72
C GLY A 114 -8.07 -6.23 1.45
N PHE A 115 -7.24 -6.83 2.30
CA PHE A 115 -7.63 -7.98 3.11
C PHE A 115 -8.70 -7.65 4.15
N TYR A 116 -8.65 -6.47 4.76
CA TYR A 116 -9.69 -5.98 5.68
C TYR A 116 -11.05 -5.89 4.97
N ASN A 117 -11.08 -5.35 3.75
CA ASN A 117 -12.29 -5.28 2.93
C ASN A 117 -12.77 -6.67 2.49
N LEU A 118 -11.85 -7.58 2.19
CA LEU A 118 -12.18 -8.95 1.81
C LEU A 118 -12.82 -9.70 2.97
N ALA A 119 -12.22 -9.64 4.17
CA ALA A 119 -12.80 -10.20 5.40
C ALA A 119 -14.17 -9.61 5.72
N GLY A 120 -14.40 -8.38 5.27
CA GLY A 120 -15.60 -7.61 5.52
C GLY A 120 -16.67 -7.64 4.44
N SER A 121 -16.46 -8.36 3.34
CA SER A 121 -17.40 -8.34 2.21
C SER A 121 -18.77 -8.86 2.65
N TYR A 122 -19.78 -8.00 2.47
CA TYR A 122 -21.14 -8.13 3.03
C TYR A 122 -21.92 -9.37 2.60
N HIS A 123 -21.45 -10.11 1.59
CA HIS A 123 -22.11 -11.33 1.09
C HIS A 123 -21.61 -12.60 1.77
N ILE A 124 -20.69 -12.49 2.72
CA ILE A 124 -20.33 -13.60 3.60
C ILE A 124 -21.44 -13.74 4.65
N ASP A 125 -22.63 -14.12 4.22
CA ASP A 125 -23.60 -14.77 5.09
C ASP A 125 -23.02 -16.14 5.50
N GLY A 126 -23.55 -16.82 6.52
CA GLY A 126 -23.04 -18.13 6.95
C GLY A 126 -22.86 -19.14 5.79
N SER A 127 -23.65 -19.02 4.73
CA SER A 127 -23.52 -19.78 3.47
C SER A 127 -22.27 -19.46 2.63
N GLY A 128 -21.72 -18.25 2.71
CA GLY A 128 -20.48 -17.85 2.05
C GLY A 128 -19.25 -18.52 2.67
N LEU A 129 -19.17 -18.58 4.00
CA LEU A 129 -18.10 -19.32 4.71
C LEU A 129 -18.17 -20.82 4.44
N THR A 130 -19.38 -21.39 4.41
CA THR A 130 -19.57 -22.80 4.07
C THR A 130 -19.18 -23.10 2.62
N LYS A 131 -19.50 -22.20 1.67
CA LYS A 131 -19.05 -22.35 0.28
C LYS A 131 -17.54 -22.19 0.10
N TRP A 132 -16.91 -21.30 0.85
CA TRP A 132 -15.49 -20.95 0.66
C TRP A 132 -14.54 -21.89 1.40
N PHE A 133 -14.89 -22.27 2.63
CA PHE A 133 -14.02 -23.05 3.52
C PHE A 133 -14.60 -24.43 3.85
N GLY A 134 -15.83 -24.74 3.41
CA GLY A 134 -16.51 -25.99 3.78
C GLY A 134 -16.96 -26.02 5.24
N ILE A 135 -16.95 -24.87 5.93
CA ILE A 135 -17.24 -24.78 7.37
C ILE A 135 -18.67 -24.28 7.56
N GLU A 136 -19.51 -25.07 8.21
CA GLU A 136 -20.81 -24.60 8.72
C GLU A 136 -20.58 -23.76 9.97
N VAL A 137 -20.63 -22.44 9.79
CA VAL A 137 -20.56 -21.48 10.89
C VAL A 137 -21.97 -20.94 11.14
N ASP A 138 -22.41 -20.99 12.39
CA ASP A 138 -23.68 -20.38 12.79
C ASP A 138 -23.69 -18.89 12.39
N LYS A 139 -24.77 -18.44 11.76
CA LYS A 139 -24.97 -17.04 11.35
C LYS A 139 -24.78 -16.07 12.51
N LEU A 140 -25.01 -16.52 13.75
CA LEU A 140 -24.76 -15.72 14.96
C LEU A 140 -23.25 -15.47 15.21
N LEU A 141 -22.38 -16.40 14.82
CA LEU A 141 -20.93 -16.33 15.02
C LEU A 141 -20.20 -15.60 13.89
N VAL A 142 -20.79 -15.57 12.68
CA VAL A 142 -20.23 -14.86 11.52
C VAL A 142 -19.77 -13.43 11.85
N PRO A 143 -20.58 -12.53 12.45
CA PRO A 143 -20.14 -11.17 12.75
C PRO A 143 -18.99 -11.13 13.77
N PHE A 144 -18.93 -12.10 14.69
CA PHE A 144 -17.83 -12.20 15.67
C PHE A 144 -16.52 -12.60 14.98
N ILE A 145 -16.54 -13.63 14.13
CA ILE A 145 -15.38 -14.09 13.37
C ILE A 145 -14.90 -13.00 12.40
N THR A 146 -15.80 -12.37 11.65
CA THR A 146 -15.44 -11.26 10.75
C THR A 146 -14.75 -10.13 11.50
N LYS A 147 -15.25 -9.75 12.69
CA LYS A 147 -14.62 -8.71 13.50
C LYS A 147 -13.24 -9.15 14.00
N ALA A 148 -13.09 -10.40 14.45
CA ALA A 148 -11.81 -10.95 14.89
C ALA A 148 -10.76 -10.96 13.75
N VAL A 149 -11.13 -11.46 12.57
CA VAL A 149 -10.25 -11.48 11.39
C VAL A 149 -9.87 -10.07 10.93
N ARG A 150 -10.81 -9.12 10.96
CA ARG A 150 -10.51 -7.70 10.65
C ARG A 150 -9.50 -7.10 11.64
N VAL A 151 -9.66 -7.37 12.93
CA VAL A 151 -8.70 -6.94 13.97
C VAL A 151 -7.33 -7.58 13.73
N LEU A 152 -7.29 -8.87 13.38
CA LEU A 152 -6.05 -9.56 13.03
C LEU A 152 -5.33 -8.90 11.86
N PHE A 153 -6.03 -8.58 10.76
CA PHE A 153 -5.41 -7.90 9.62
C PHE A 153 -4.86 -6.52 9.99
N VAL A 154 -5.60 -5.71 10.74
CA VAL A 154 -5.12 -4.41 11.23
C VAL A 154 -3.85 -4.58 12.06
N PHE A 155 -3.85 -5.57 12.93
CA PHE A 155 -2.72 -5.87 13.80
C PHE A 155 -1.48 -6.32 13.01
N LEU A 156 -1.65 -7.23 12.04
CA LEU A 156 -0.57 -7.67 11.15
C LEU A 156 -0.04 -6.51 10.30
N GLY A 157 -0.92 -5.68 9.75
CA GLY A 157 -0.53 -4.49 9.00
C GLY A 157 0.27 -3.52 9.86
N PHE A 158 -0.16 -3.26 11.09
CA PHE A 158 0.59 -2.44 12.05
C PHE A 158 1.99 -3.01 12.30
N THR A 159 2.08 -4.32 12.50
CA THR A 159 3.35 -5.02 12.75
C THR A 159 4.29 -4.90 11.56
N PHE A 160 3.80 -5.11 10.33
CA PHE A 160 4.62 -4.96 9.13
C PHE A 160 5.05 -3.51 8.90
N VAL A 161 4.18 -2.53 9.16
CA VAL A 161 4.58 -1.11 9.10
C VAL A 161 5.66 -0.84 10.14
N ALA A 162 5.50 -1.29 11.39
CA ALA A 162 6.52 -1.11 12.43
C ALA A 162 7.88 -1.71 12.00
N GLY A 163 7.89 -2.86 11.32
CA GLY A 163 9.11 -3.44 10.75
C GLY A 163 9.83 -2.56 9.73
N GLU A 164 9.10 -1.76 8.94
CA GLU A 164 9.69 -0.79 8.00
C GLU A 164 10.41 0.37 8.69
N TRP A 165 10.08 0.61 9.97
CA TRP A 165 10.65 1.67 10.81
C TRP A 165 11.68 1.15 11.81
N ASP A 166 12.23 -0.04 11.57
CA ASP A 166 13.27 -0.68 12.39
C ASP A 166 12.81 -1.02 13.82
N PHE A 167 11.50 -1.17 14.05
CA PHE A 167 10.98 -1.73 15.30
C PHE A 167 11.14 -3.26 15.32
N ASP A 168 11.39 -3.83 16.51
CA ASP A 168 11.48 -5.27 16.69
C ASP A 168 10.11 -5.95 16.58
N VAL A 169 9.81 -6.41 15.37
CA VAL A 169 8.60 -7.16 15.03
C VAL A 169 8.63 -8.56 15.63
N ILE A 170 9.81 -9.18 15.75
CA ILE A 170 9.94 -10.56 16.24
C ILE A 170 9.60 -10.60 17.73
N GLY A 171 10.12 -9.66 18.52
CA GLY A 171 9.77 -9.52 19.95
C GLY A 171 8.28 -9.23 20.17
N PHE A 172 7.68 -8.38 19.34
CA PHE A 172 6.25 -8.08 19.40
C PHE A 172 5.38 -9.31 19.08
N LEU A 173 5.70 -10.04 18.00
CA LEU A 173 5.02 -11.28 17.62
C LEU A 173 5.19 -12.38 18.67
N ALA A 174 6.39 -12.51 19.25
CA ALA A 174 6.64 -13.45 20.33
C ALA A 174 5.80 -13.12 21.58
N GLY A 175 5.69 -11.84 21.94
CA GLY A 175 4.84 -11.37 23.04
C GLY A 175 3.36 -11.69 22.85
N LEU A 176 2.83 -11.60 21.63
CA LEU A 176 1.45 -12.03 21.33
C LEU A 176 1.29 -13.54 21.34
N GLY A 177 2.30 -14.28 20.86
CA GLY A 177 2.28 -15.74 20.90
C GLY A 177 2.16 -16.25 22.34
N LEU A 178 2.94 -15.65 23.25
CA LEU A 178 2.82 -15.89 24.70
C LEU A 178 1.51 -15.35 25.28
N GLY A 179 1.05 -14.17 24.84
CA GLY A 179 -0.24 -13.62 25.24
C GLY A 179 -1.42 -14.52 24.85
N GLY A 180 -1.37 -15.16 23.69
CA GLY A 180 -2.38 -16.12 23.24
C GLY A 180 -2.40 -17.40 24.08
N LEU A 181 -1.23 -17.88 24.53
CA LEU A 181 -1.13 -19.00 25.47
C LEU A 181 -1.73 -18.66 26.84
N ALA A 182 -1.73 -17.40 27.25
CA ALA A 182 -2.33 -16.98 28.52
C ALA A 182 -3.88 -16.89 28.46
N PHE A 183 -4.46 -16.83 27.26
CA PHE A 183 -5.91 -16.80 27.04
C PHE A 183 -6.52 -18.17 26.70
N ALA A 184 -5.68 -19.15 26.32
CA ALA A 184 -6.08 -20.53 26.02
C ALA A 184 -6.17 -21.38 27.29
#